data_AF-A0A940JSX8-F1
#
_entry.id   AF-A0A940JSX8-F1
#
_cell.length_a   1.000
_cell.length_b   1.000
_cell.length_c   1.000
_cell.angle_alpha   90.00
_cell.angle_beta   90.00
_cell.angle_gamma   90.00
#
_symmetry.space_group_name_H-M   'P 1'
#
loop_
_entity.id
_entity.type
_entity.pdbx_description
1 polymer ?
#
loop_
_entity_poly.entity_id
_entity_poly.type
_entity_poly.pdbx_seq_one_letter_code
_entity_poly.pdbx_strand_id
1 'polypeptide(L)'
;MVQDLDAALQRLSAAPAHPGLGSIESAVLGRLHERAATMSLQGIGIGATAAVAALMLGIATGTPPASAAPDTLSPFGPSSPFAPSTLLTASR
;
A
#
# COMPACT_ATOMS: atom_id res chain seq x y z
N MET A 1 31.31 5.46 -13.98
CA MET A 1 30.38 4.86 -13.00
C MET A 1 29.10 4.33 -13.64
N VAL A 2 28.38 5.08 -14.50
CA VAL A 2 27.20 4.55 -15.24
C VAL A 2 27.55 3.38 -16.18
N GLN A 3 28.68 3.47 -16.89
CA GLN A 3 29.08 2.44 -17.86
C GLN A 3 29.43 1.07 -17.25
N ASP A 4 29.88 1.05 -15.99
CA ASP A 4 30.18 -0.21 -15.29
C ASP A 4 28.91 -0.97 -14.90
N LEU A 5 27.84 -0.23 -14.56
CA LEU A 5 26.54 -0.79 -14.25
C LEU A 5 25.88 -1.36 -15.51
N ASP A 6 25.91 -0.61 -16.62
CA ASP A 6 25.38 -1.08 -17.90
C ASP A 6 26.10 -2.34 -18.37
N ALA A 7 27.43 -2.39 -18.25
CA ALA A 7 28.22 -3.58 -18.57
C ALA A 7 27.93 -4.77 -17.62
N ALA A 8 27.60 -4.50 -16.35
CA ALA A 8 27.17 -5.54 -15.42
C ALA A 8 25.76 -6.06 -15.74
N LEU A 9 24.82 -5.16 -16.08
CA LEU A 9 23.46 -5.51 -16.45
C LEU A 9 23.40 -6.27 -17.78
N GLN A 10 24.23 -5.90 -18.75
CA GLN A 10 24.30 -6.58 -20.04
C GLN A 10 24.90 -7.99 -19.92
N ARG A 11 25.85 -8.19 -18.99
CA ARG A 11 26.33 -9.53 -18.63
C ARG A 11 25.25 -10.35 -17.93
N LEU A 12 24.48 -9.73 -17.05
CA LEU A 12 23.39 -10.39 -16.35
C LEU A 12 22.26 -10.79 -17.31
N SER A 13 21.93 -9.97 -18.30
CA SER A 13 20.91 -10.30 -19.31
C SER A 13 21.33 -11.41 -20.25
N ALA A 14 22.64 -11.56 -20.50
CA ALA A 14 23.19 -12.63 -21.33
C ALA A 14 23.36 -13.95 -20.56
N ALA A 15 23.24 -13.94 -19.23
CA ALA A 15 23.35 -15.14 -18.42
C ALA A 15 22.10 -16.03 -18.56
N PRO A 16 22.25 -17.35 -18.71
CA PRO A 16 21.11 -18.26 -18.70
C PRO A 16 20.31 -18.14 -17.41
N ALA A 17 18.99 -18.16 -17.51
CA ALA A 17 18.11 -18.15 -16.34
C ALA A 17 18.41 -19.38 -15.47
N HIS A 18 18.68 -19.16 -14.19
CA HIS A 18 18.97 -20.24 -13.26
C HIS A 18 17.71 -21.12 -13.09
N PRO A 19 17.79 -22.46 -13.19
CA PRO A 19 16.62 -23.34 -13.11
C PRO A 19 15.82 -23.20 -11.80
N GLY A 20 16.49 -22.76 -10.72
CA GLY A 20 15.83 -22.44 -9.46
C GLY A 20 14.81 -21.30 -9.56
N LEU A 21 14.94 -20.36 -10.50
CA LEU A 21 13.98 -19.26 -10.68
C LEU A 21 12.58 -19.77 -11.05
N GLY A 22 12.50 -20.87 -11.81
CA GLY A 22 11.23 -21.46 -12.21
C GLY A 22 10.42 -22.07 -11.06
N SER A 23 11.06 -22.38 -9.93
CA SER A 23 10.41 -22.92 -8.74
C SER A 23 10.26 -21.89 -7.60
N ILE A 24 10.76 -20.66 -7.77
CA ILE A 24 10.65 -19.63 -6.72
C ILE A 24 9.20 -19.30 -6.43
N GLU A 25 8.36 -19.13 -7.46
CA GLU A 25 6.95 -18.78 -7.28
C GLU A 25 6.22 -19.84 -6.47
N SER A 26 6.33 -21.11 -6.86
CA SER A 26 5.68 -22.21 -6.14
C SER A 26 6.25 -22.38 -4.72
N ALA A 27 7.55 -22.19 -4.51
CA ALA A 27 8.16 -22.23 -3.19
C ALA A 27 7.70 -21.07 -2.28
N VAL A 28 7.52 -19.86 -2.83
CA VAL A 28 7.01 -18.70 -2.09
C VAL A 28 5.54 -18.89 -1.75
N LEU A 29 4.71 -19.29 -2.70
CA LEU A 29 3.29 -19.54 -2.47
C LEU A 29 3.06 -20.71 -1.50
N GLY A 30 3.86 -21.77 -1.59
CA GLY A 30 3.85 -22.88 -0.62
C GLY A 30 4.15 -22.39 0.80
N ARG A 31 5.22 -21.60 0.97
CA ARG A 31 5.55 -21.02 2.28
C ARG A 31 4.48 -20.06 2.81
N LEU A 32 3.86 -19.27 1.93
CA LEU A 32 2.76 -18.37 2.34
C LEU A 32 1.54 -19.18 2.79
N HIS A 33 1.23 -20.28 2.10
CA HIS A 33 0.13 -21.16 2.46
C HIS A 33 0.38 -21.85 3.81
N GLU A 34 1.58 -22.37 4.05
CA GLU A 34 1.97 -22.92 5.35
C GLU A 34 1.91 -21.87 6.47
N ARG A 35 2.36 -20.64 6.17
CA ARG A 35 2.27 -19.51 7.11
C ARG A 35 0.83 -19.11 7.42
N ALA A 36 -0.04 -19.12 6.42
CA ALA A 36 -1.47 -18.86 6.57
C ALA A 36 -2.17 -19.99 7.34
N ALA A 37 -1.81 -21.25 7.10
CA ALA A 37 -2.36 -22.42 7.79
C ALA A 37 -1.92 -22.48 9.26
N THR A 38 -0.71 -22.02 9.57
CA THR A 38 -0.20 -21.92 10.95
C THR A 38 -0.74 -20.72 11.72
N MET A 39 -1.34 -19.74 11.03
CA MET A 39 -2.12 -18.68 11.66
C MET A 39 -3.43 -19.28 12.17
N SER A 40 -3.39 -19.78 13.41
CA SER A 40 -4.46 -20.57 14.01
C SER A 40 -5.84 -19.90 13.87
N LEU A 41 -6.83 -20.66 13.37
CA LEU A 41 -8.25 -20.28 13.40
C LEU A 41 -8.75 -19.89 14.80
N GLN A 42 -8.02 -20.26 15.87
CA GLN A 42 -8.29 -19.87 17.25
C GLN A 42 -8.42 -18.35 17.45
N GLY A 43 -7.72 -17.55 16.64
CA GLY A 43 -7.81 -16.08 16.66
C GLY A 43 -8.94 -15.50 15.81
N ILE A 44 -9.44 -16.25 14.82
CA ILE A 44 -10.48 -15.78 13.89
C ILE A 44 -11.82 -15.70 14.61
N GLY A 45 -12.14 -16.63 15.51
CA GLY A 45 -13.41 -16.59 16.27
C GLY A 45 -13.54 -15.33 17.14
N ILE A 46 -12.47 -14.96 17.85
CA ILE A 46 -12.45 -13.76 18.71
C ILE A 46 -12.33 -12.49 17.86
N GLY A 47 -11.51 -12.50 16.80
CA GLY A 47 -11.40 -11.37 15.88
C GLY A 47 -12.69 -11.07 15.13
N ALA A 48 -13.42 -12.10 14.69
CA ALA A 48 -14.70 -11.95 14.01
C ALA A 48 -15.78 -11.40 14.94
N THR A 49 -15.88 -11.91 16.17
CA THR A 49 -16.85 -11.38 17.15
C THR A 49 -16.52 -9.94 17.54
N ALA A 50 -15.23 -9.61 17.72
CA ALA A 50 -14.80 -8.24 17.98
C ALA A 50 -15.12 -7.30 16.81
N ALA A 51 -14.89 -7.74 15.56
CA ALA A 51 -15.22 -6.96 14.36
C ALA A 51 -16.73 -6.70 14.24
N VAL A 52 -17.56 -7.72 14.46
CA VAL A 52 -19.02 -7.58 14.46
C VAL A 52 -19.50 -6.66 15.58
N ALA A 53 -18.96 -6.81 16.79
CA ALA A 53 -19.30 -5.95 17.93
C ALA A 53 -18.91 -4.49 17.68
N ALA A 54 -17.72 -4.25 17.12
CA ALA A 54 -17.26 -2.92 16.76
C ALA A 54 -18.14 -2.27 15.67
N LEU A 55 -18.56 -3.05 14.67
CA LEU A 55 -19.50 -2.57 13.64
C LEU A 55 -20.86 -2.20 14.25
N MET A 56 -21.43 -3.05 15.10
CA MET A 56 -22.70 -2.77 15.76
C MET A 56 -22.60 -1.55 16.68
N LEU A 57 -21.50 -1.41 17.42
CA LEU A 57 -21.27 -0.24 18.27
C LEU A 57 -21.10 1.03 17.43
N GLY A 58 -20.39 0.97 16.30
CA GLY A 58 -20.24 2.09 15.38
C GLY A 58 -21.55 2.51 14.72
N ILE A 59 -22.43 1.55 14.39
CA ILE A 59 -23.78 1.84 13.88
C ILE A 59 -24.66 2.46 14.97
N ALA A 60 -24.60 1.92 16.20
CA ALA A 60 -25.42 2.39 17.31
C ALA A 60 -25.01 3.78 17.83
N THR A 61 -23.71 4.09 17.79
CA THR A 61 -23.16 5.37 18.29
C THR A 61 -22.86 6.38 17.19
N GLY A 62 -22.88 5.95 15.93
CA GLY A 62 -22.62 6.79 14.76
C GLY A 62 -23.69 7.86 14.59
N THR A 63 -23.37 9.07 15.01
CA THR A 63 -24.10 10.26 14.58
C THR A 63 -23.49 10.73 13.26
N PRO A 64 -24.30 11.01 12.22
CA PRO A 64 -23.76 11.61 11.01
C PRO A 64 -23.07 12.91 11.39
N PRO A 65 -21.82 13.16 10.92
CA PRO A 65 -21.18 14.45 11.19
C PRO A 65 -22.11 15.54 10.67
N ALA A 66 -22.41 16.53 11.51
CA ALA A 66 -23.00 17.77 11.05
C ALA A 66 -22.14 18.24 9.87
N SER A 67 -22.78 18.55 8.73
CA SER A 67 -22.10 18.93 7.50
C SER A 67 -21.07 20.02 7.82
N ALA A 68 -19.81 19.61 7.97
CA ALA A 68 -18.73 20.55 8.06
C ALA A 68 -18.65 21.14 6.67
N ALA A 69 -19.00 22.43 6.56
CA ALA A 69 -18.59 23.21 5.41
C ALA A 69 -17.10 22.91 5.20
N PRO A 70 -16.66 22.65 3.96
CA PRO A 70 -15.26 22.36 3.72
C PRO A 70 -14.47 23.62 4.11
N ASP A 71 -13.97 23.65 5.34
CA ASP A 71 -12.80 24.45 5.67
C ASP A 71 -11.75 23.90 4.71
N THR A 72 -11.49 24.68 3.66
CA THR A 72 -10.53 24.37 2.62
C THR A 72 -9.16 24.30 3.26
N LEU A 73 -8.84 23.15 3.84
CA LEU A 73 -7.52 22.76 4.35
C LEU A 73 -6.50 22.58 3.21
N SER A 74 -6.92 22.82 1.96
CA SER A 74 -6.01 23.03 0.86
C SER A 74 -5.57 24.50 0.86
N PRO A 75 -4.26 24.79 1.01
CA PRO A 75 -3.73 26.13 0.73
C PRO A 75 -3.92 26.53 -0.74
N PHE A 76 -4.42 25.63 -1.59
CA PHE A 76 -4.74 25.83 -3.01
C PHE A 76 -6.25 25.81 -3.28
N GLY A 77 -7.08 26.22 -2.33
CA GLY A 77 -8.53 26.34 -2.50
C GLY A 77 -8.93 27.19 -3.73
N PRO A 78 -10.20 27.13 -4.17
CA PRO A 78 -10.68 27.79 -5.40
C PRO A 78 -10.47 29.31 -5.45
N SER A 79 -10.09 29.90 -4.32
CA SER A 79 -9.73 31.31 -4.14
C SER A 79 -8.25 31.62 -4.39
N SER A 80 -7.40 30.63 -4.71
CA SER A 80 -5.97 30.83 -4.94
C SER A 80 -5.74 31.60 -6.26
N PRO A 81 -5.21 32.83 -6.23
CA PRO A 81 -5.01 33.65 -7.41
C PRO A 81 -3.79 33.22 -8.25
N PHE A 82 -3.15 32.12 -7.90
CA PHE A 82 -1.90 31.66 -8.50
C PHE A 82 -2.07 30.34 -9.25
N ALA A 83 -1.59 30.31 -10.49
CA ALA A 83 -1.54 29.09 -11.28
C ALA A 83 -0.56 28.06 -10.66
N PRO A 84 -0.83 26.75 -10.71
CA PRO A 84 0.01 25.73 -10.05
C PRO A 84 1.50 25.78 -10.44
N SER A 85 1.82 26.26 -11.64
CA SER A 85 3.19 26.41 -12.14
C SER A 85 4.01 27.47 -11.39
N THR A 86 3.38 28.49 -10.81
CA THR A 86 4.11 29.54 -10.07
C THR A 86 4.63 29.04 -8.72
N LEU A 87 4.07 27.94 -8.18
CA LEU A 87 4.57 27.31 -6.96
C LEU A 87 5.84 26.48 -7.19
N LEU A 88 5.96 25.80 -8.34
CA LEU A 88 7.17 25.07 -8.74
C LEU A 88 8.39 26.00 -8.92
N THR A 89 8.14 27.25 -9.29
CA THR A 89 9.17 28.30 -9.34
C THR A 89 9.53 28.86 -7.96
N ALA A 90 8.56 28.96 -7.04
CA ALA A 90 8.79 29.52 -5.71
C ALA A 90 9.43 28.52 -4.72
N SER A 91 9.34 27.20 -5.00
CA SER A 91 9.92 26.15 -4.15
C SER A 91 11.37 25.77 -4.50
N ARG A 92 11.99 26.46 -5.46
CA ARG A 92 13.39 26.29 -5.85
C ARG A 92 14.17 27.52 -5.40
#